data_AF-A0A935KRA2-F1
#
_entry.id   AF-A0A935KRA2-F1
#
_cell.length_a   1.000
_cell.length_b   1.000
_cell.length_c   1.000
_cell.angle_alpha   90.00
_cell.angle_beta   90.00
_cell.angle_gamma   90.00
#
_symmetry.space_group_name_H-M   'P 1'
#
loop_
_entity.id
_entity.type
_entity.pdbx_description
1 polymer ?
#
loop_
_entity_poly.entity_id
_entity_poly.type
_entity_poly.pdbx_seq_one_letter_code
_entity_poly.pdbx_strand_id
1 'polypeptide(L)'
;MGDQIFVGGECNGIRGAKVQNIAMWDGTRWSAMEEGLSGSVKAIAVLGNDVYAGGSFTMAGELEVNCIAKWDGIHWSALGKV
;
A
#
# COMPACT_ATOMS: atom_id res chain seq x y z
N MET A 1 0.13 -20.13 -6.54
CA MET A 1 0.10 -19.10 -5.49
C MET A 1 1.55 -18.75 -5.23
N GLY A 2 2.07 -17.78 -5.98
CA GLY A 2 3.46 -17.35 -5.84
C GLY A 2 3.57 -16.31 -4.73
N ASP A 3 4.66 -16.36 -3.97
CA ASP A 3 4.94 -15.48 -2.83
C ASP A 3 4.86 -14.01 -3.24
N GLN A 4 3.70 -13.39 -2.96
CA GLN A 4 3.53 -11.95 -3.12
C GLN A 4 4.14 -11.25 -1.91
N ILE A 5 5.19 -10.45 -2.15
CA ILE A 5 5.87 -9.70 -1.08
C ILE A 5 5.40 -8.25 -1.16
N PHE A 6 4.86 -7.75 -0.06
CA PHE A 6 4.49 -6.34 0.09
C PHE A 6 5.53 -5.65 0.94
N VAL A 7 6.11 -4.57 0.42
CA VAL A 7 7.08 -3.75 1.15
C VAL A 7 6.50 -2.36 1.31
N GLY A 8 6.39 -1.93 2.57
CA GLY A 8 5.99 -0.59 2.96
C GLY A 8 7.15 0.17 3.60
N GLY A 9 7.19 1.49 3.43
CA GLY A 9 8.18 2.35 4.07
C GLY A 9 8.17 3.76 3.52
N GLU A 10 9.00 4.65 4.07
CA GLU A 10 9.25 5.99 3.51
C GLU A 10 10.12 5.84 2.25
N CYS A 11 9.49 5.68 1.09
CA CYS A 11 10.20 5.64 -0.18
C CYS A 11 10.10 7.02 -0.84
N ASN A 12 11.08 7.90 -0.61
CA ASN A 12 11.17 9.21 -1.26
C ASN A 12 11.61 9.15 -2.74
N GLY A 13 11.21 8.09 -3.44
CA GLY A 13 11.36 7.93 -4.88
C GLY A 13 12.39 6.89 -5.28
N ILE A 14 11.91 5.84 -5.97
CA ILE A 14 12.77 5.04 -6.84
C ILE A 14 12.80 5.77 -8.19
N ARG A 15 13.95 6.33 -8.54
CA ARG A 15 14.25 6.96 -9.85
C ARG A 15 13.29 8.08 -10.28
N GLY A 16 12.97 9.01 -9.38
CA GLY A 16 12.28 10.26 -9.75
C GLY A 16 10.76 10.12 -9.99
N ALA A 17 10.19 8.93 -9.85
CA ALA A 17 8.76 8.77 -9.64
C ALA A 17 8.47 8.93 -8.14
N LYS A 18 7.39 9.64 -7.80
CA LYS A 18 6.83 9.73 -6.45
C LYS A 18 6.32 8.33 -6.07
N VAL A 19 7.20 7.44 -5.61
CA VAL A 19 6.83 6.04 -5.31
C VAL A 19 6.07 6.06 -4.00
N GLN A 20 4.78 5.80 -4.10
CA GLN A 20 3.81 5.95 -3.04
C GLN A 20 3.92 4.79 -2.02
N ASN A 21 4.98 4.79 -1.20
CA ASN A 21 5.18 4.09 0.09
C ASN A 21 4.78 2.60 0.26
N ILE A 22 4.30 1.93 -0.79
CA ILE A 22 3.99 0.51 -0.85
C ILE A 22 4.28 -0.03 -2.25
N ALA A 23 5.00 -1.15 -2.32
CA ALA A 23 5.28 -1.87 -3.55
C ALA A 23 4.93 -3.35 -3.40
N MET A 24 4.38 -3.94 -4.46
CA MET A 24 4.02 -5.35 -4.52
C MET A 24 4.99 -6.08 -5.46
N TRP A 25 5.59 -7.16 -4.98
CA TRP A 25 6.33 -8.13 -5.78
C TRP A 25 5.42 -9.30 -6.12
N ASP A 26 5.29 -9.64 -7.40
CA ASP A 26 4.44 -10.76 -7.86
C ASP A 26 5.20 -12.09 -8.05
N GLY A 27 6.45 -12.17 -7.58
CA GLY A 27 7.36 -13.28 -7.84
C GLY A 27 8.27 -13.05 -9.05
N THR A 28 7.95 -12.10 -9.93
CA THR A 28 8.71 -11.83 -11.17
C THR A 28 9.02 -10.35 -11.41
N ARG A 29 8.17 -9.43 -10.94
CA ARG A 29 8.35 -7.98 -11.09
C ARG A 29 7.82 -7.21 -9.88
N TRP A 30 8.39 -6.03 -9.64
CA TRP A 30 7.87 -5.03 -8.71
C TRP A 30 6.86 -4.17 -9.45
N SER A 31 5.66 -4.05 -8.89
CA SER A 31 4.61 -3.16 -9.37
C SER A 31 4.32 -2.11 -8.31
N ALA A 32 4.31 -0.84 -8.73
CA ALA A 32 3.76 0.23 -7.90
C ALA A 32 2.25 0.04 -7.83
N MET A 33 1.66 0.10 -6.63
CA MET A 33 0.20 0.10 -6.50
C MET A 33 -0.32 1.46 -6.93
N GLU A 34 -1.34 1.43 -7.81
CA GLU A 34 -1.74 2.49 -8.75
C GLU A 34 -1.66 3.93 -8.24
N GLU A 35 -1.98 4.17 -6.96
CA GLU A 35 -1.81 5.49 -6.33
C GLU A 35 -1.26 5.48 -4.88
N GLY A 36 -0.78 4.30 -4.43
CA GLY A 36 -0.21 4.01 -3.10
C GLY A 36 -0.70 4.87 -1.92
N LEU A 37 0.19 5.18 -0.98
CA LEU A 37 -0.16 5.80 0.31
C LEU A 37 0.57 7.13 0.50
N SER A 38 -0.13 8.18 0.98
CA SER A 38 0.44 9.55 1.12
C SER A 38 1.50 9.70 2.20
N GLY A 39 1.66 8.71 3.07
CA GLY A 39 2.56 8.76 4.21
C GLY A 39 3.17 7.39 4.51
N SER A 40 3.93 7.31 5.60
CA SER A 40 4.72 6.13 5.91
C SER A 40 3.85 4.95 6.30
N VAL A 41 4.15 3.79 5.71
CA VAL A 41 3.55 2.51 6.11
C VAL A 41 4.42 1.90 7.19
N LYS A 42 3.83 1.65 8.37
CA LYS A 42 4.54 1.08 9.53
C LYS A 42 4.29 -0.41 9.68
N ALA A 43 3.16 -0.89 9.21
CA ALA A 43 2.77 -2.28 9.28
C ALA A 43 2.01 -2.69 8.02
N ILE A 44 2.28 -3.92 7.55
CA ILE A 44 1.51 -4.57 6.50
C ILE A 44 1.12 -5.96 7.01
N ALA A 45 -0.15 -6.31 6.84
CA ALA A 45 -0.65 -7.65 7.10
C ALA A 45 -1.37 -8.17 5.85
N VAL A 46 -1.23 -9.46 5.56
CA VAL A 46 -1.92 -10.12 4.45
C VAL A 46 -2.86 -11.16 5.03
N LEU A 47 -4.12 -11.11 4.62
CA LEU A 47 -5.14 -12.08 5.02
C LEU A 47 -5.87 -12.58 3.77
N GLY A 48 -5.54 -13.79 3.33
CA GLY A 48 -6.08 -14.34 2.09
C GLY A 48 -5.61 -13.52 0.89
N ASN A 49 -6.55 -12.92 0.17
CA ASN A 49 -6.26 -12.04 -0.99
C ASN A 49 -6.22 -10.55 -0.61
N ASP A 50 -6.49 -10.22 0.66
CA ASP A 50 -6.57 -8.86 1.14
C ASP A 50 -5.26 -8.44 1.80
N VAL A 51 -4.85 -7.19 1.53
CA VAL A 51 -3.66 -6.57 2.13
C VAL A 51 -4.09 -5.40 2.98
N TYR A 52 -3.60 -5.33 4.20
CA TYR A 52 -3.91 -4.29 5.16
C TYR A 52 -2.63 -3.50 5.40
N ALA A 53 -2.68 -2.21 5.08
CA ALA A 53 -1.61 -1.28 5.38
C ALA A 53 -2.02 -0.41 6.56
N GLY A 54 -1.13 -0.26 7.53
CA GLY A 54 -1.29 0.62 8.69
C GLY A 54 -0.06 1.51 8.85
N GLY A 55 -0.26 2.78 9.19
CA GLY A 55 0.85 3.72 9.19
C GLY A 55 0.52 5.13 9.67
N SER A 56 1.21 6.10 9.09
CA SER A 56 1.00 7.52 9.30
C SER A 56 0.70 8.17 7.95
N PHE A 57 -0.37 7.70 7.31
CA PHE A 57 -0.88 8.21 6.03
C PHE A 57 -2.36 8.59 6.16
N THR A 58 -2.77 9.60 5.41
CA THR A 58 -4.16 10.09 5.41
C THR A 58 -4.86 9.85 4.08
N MET A 59 -4.13 9.39 3.05
CA MET A 59 -4.66 9.04 1.75
C MET A 59 -4.17 7.67 1.31
N ALA A 60 -5.07 6.88 0.73
CA ALA A 60 -4.78 5.65 0.00
C ALA A 60 -5.35 5.78 -1.42
N GLY A 61 -4.49 6.11 -2.38
CA GLY A 61 -4.89 6.69 -3.65
C GLY A 61 -5.69 7.98 -3.47
N GLU A 62 -6.82 8.11 -4.15
CA GLU A 62 -7.75 9.23 -3.98
C GLU A 62 -8.64 9.14 -2.72
N LEU A 63 -8.54 8.06 -1.93
CA LEU A 63 -9.38 7.84 -0.75
C LEU A 63 -8.75 8.44 0.52
N GLU A 64 -9.51 9.27 1.24
CA GLU A 64 -9.15 9.71 2.59
C GLU A 64 -9.33 8.55 3.59
N VAL A 65 -8.27 8.26 4.35
CA VAL A 65 -8.19 7.10 5.25
C VAL A 65 -7.60 7.51 6.59
N ASN A 66 -8.06 6.90 7.68
CA ASN A 66 -7.56 7.22 9.02
C ASN A 66 -6.40 6.30 9.42
N CYS A 67 -5.27 6.42 8.71
CA CYS A 67 -4.04 5.66 8.95
C CYS A 67 -4.11 4.14 8.73
N ILE A 68 -5.25 3.60 8.27
CA ILE A 68 -5.43 2.19 7.93
C ILE A 68 -6.22 2.08 6.63
N ALA A 69 -5.71 1.27 5.69
CA ALA A 69 -6.35 0.97 4.42
C ALA A 69 -6.25 -0.51 4.08
N LYS A 70 -7.24 -1.03 3.37
CA LYS A 70 -7.26 -2.40 2.82
C LYS A 70 -7.19 -2.36 1.30
N TRP A 71 -6.43 -3.25 0.70
CA TRP A 71 -6.39 -3.51 -0.73
C TRP A 71 -6.93 -4.91 -1.01
N ASP A 72 -7.83 -5.04 -1.98
CA ASP A 72 -8.56 -6.28 -2.29
C ASP A 72 -8.00 -7.07 -3.49
N GLY A 73 -6.91 -6.58 -4.10
CA GLY A 73 -6.40 -7.09 -5.38
C GLY A 73 -6.53 -6.10 -6.53
N ILE A 74 -7.41 -5.11 -6.39
CA ILE A 74 -7.76 -4.15 -7.44
C ILE A 74 -7.82 -2.73 -6.87
N HIS A 75 -8.51 -2.51 -5.75
CA HIS A 75 -8.76 -1.18 -5.19
C HIS A 75 -8.38 -1.06 -3.71
N TRP A 76 -8.04 0.16 -3.29
CA TRP A 76 -7.94 0.54 -1.89
C TRP A 76 -9.32 0.84 -1.29
N SER A 77 -9.48 0.54 0.00
CA SER A 77 -10.67 0.82 0.81
C SER A 77 -10.25 1.35 2.18
N ALA A 78 -10.92 2.40 2.67
CA ALA A 78 -10.71 2.94 4.00
C ALA A 78 -11.18 1.96 5.08
N LEU A 79 -10.35 1.69 6.08
CA LEU A 79 -10.74 0.95 7.27
C LEU A 79 -10.62 1.86 8.50
N GLY A 80 -11.77 2.19 9.08
CA GLY A 80 -11.88 3.23 10.10
C GLY A 80 -12.47 4.49 9.49
N LYS A 81 -13.67 4.86 9.94
CA LYS A 81 -14.32 6.11 9.58
C LYS A 81 -13.77 7.23 10.46
N VAL A 82 -13.63 8.42 9.90
CA VAL A 82 -13.58 9.66 10.71
C VAL A 82 -14.97 9.93 11.27
#